data_AF-A0A7S1WVT0-F1
#
_entry.id   AF-A0A7S1WVT0-F1
#
_cell.length_a   1.000
_cell.length_b   1.000
_cell.length_c   1.000
_cell.angle_alpha   90.00
_cell.angle_beta   90.00
_cell.angle_gamma   90.00
#
_symmetry.space_group_name_H-M   'P 1'
#
loop_
_entity.id
_entity.type
_entity.pdbx_description
1 polymer ?
#
loop_
_entity_poly.entity_id
_entity_poly.type
_entity_poly.pdbx_seq_one_letter_code
_entity_poly.pdbx_strand_id
1 'polypeptide(L)'
;SEAGHEFWEKGVYCTRKVETARQYARAQNVFGDGMYHRVILEVLFNPRAVRCERERGGNQIVLPSDAVSLQGVRFLPNCPPEKGEERLDGWSDELEAISPGCPRPGRVSPEEPPEAGQPCKVSFHPKTPGSGAHELPAMALPALLPPPLAPSCSAEGRAEELAAAVLESVDWGSPLRSEGGRDAPRGGSALREGSSAPHEGGSAGPGRAQEGG
;
A
#
# COMPACT_ATOMS: atom_id res chain seq x y z
N SER A 1 7.63 12.92 -20.99
CA SER A 1 7.84 13.81 -19.83
C SER A 1 7.50 12.99 -18.61
N GLU A 2 8.49 12.78 -17.75
CA GLU A 2 8.37 12.05 -16.49
C GLU A 2 7.43 12.85 -15.58
N ALA A 3 6.12 12.59 -15.67
CA ALA A 3 5.10 13.20 -14.83
C ALA A 3 5.13 12.52 -13.44
N GLY A 4 6.32 12.46 -12.84
CA GLY A 4 6.56 11.82 -11.57
C GLY A 4 6.41 12.85 -10.48
N HIS A 5 5.48 12.63 -9.55
CA HIS A 5 5.43 13.32 -8.28
C HIS A 5 6.85 13.57 -7.73
N GLU A 6 7.13 14.76 -7.23
CA GLU A 6 8.42 15.05 -6.60
C GLU A 6 8.60 14.13 -5.38
N PHE A 7 9.34 13.04 -5.56
CA PHE A 7 9.76 12.17 -4.48
C PHE A 7 10.94 12.83 -3.79
N TRP A 8 10.69 13.42 -2.62
CA TRP A 8 11.73 14.11 -1.85
C TRP A 8 12.59 13.17 -1.01
N GLU A 9 12.15 11.92 -0.80
CA GLU A 9 12.84 10.93 0.03
C GLU A 9 12.63 9.52 -0.54
N LYS A 10 13.65 8.67 -0.45
CA LYS A 10 13.50 7.27 -0.86
C LYS A 10 12.74 6.48 0.21
N GLY A 11 11.57 5.96 -0.14
CA GLY A 11 10.81 5.07 0.73
C GLY A 11 9.41 4.75 0.21
N VAL A 12 8.65 4.05 1.03
CA VAL A 12 7.21 3.81 0.84
C VAL A 12 6.45 4.98 1.46
N TYR A 13 5.67 5.66 0.62
CA TYR A 13 4.82 6.77 1.04
C TYR A 13 3.48 6.23 1.49
N CYS A 14 3.12 6.47 2.75
CA CYS A 14 1.83 6.07 3.32
C CYS A 14 1.09 7.31 3.84
N THR A 15 -0.21 7.18 4.04
CA THR A 15 -1.04 8.20 4.71
C THR A 15 -2.06 7.52 5.59
N ARG A 16 -2.41 8.17 6.69
CA ARG A 16 -3.50 7.73 7.58
C ARG A 16 -4.87 8.21 7.11
N LYS A 17 -4.93 9.05 6.06
CA LYS A 17 -6.17 9.62 5.52
C LYS A 17 -6.56 8.90 4.23
N VAL A 18 -7.73 8.26 4.24
CA VAL A 18 -8.25 7.50 3.09
C VAL A 18 -8.43 8.40 1.86
N GLU A 19 -8.83 9.65 2.05
CA GLU A 19 -9.02 10.63 0.98
C GLU A 19 -7.69 10.93 0.27
N THR A 20 -6.61 11.08 1.04
CA THR A 20 -5.27 11.27 0.49
C THR A 20 -4.83 10.01 -0.24
N ALA A 21 -5.03 8.81 0.31
CA ALA A 21 -4.70 7.57 -0.38
C ALA A 21 -5.44 7.43 -1.73
N ARG A 22 -6.73 7.81 -1.76
CA ARG A 22 -7.55 7.79 -2.98
C ARG A 22 -7.00 8.71 -4.08
N GLN A 23 -6.46 9.88 -3.75
CA GLN A 23 -5.89 10.81 -4.74
C GLN A 23 -4.67 10.22 -5.47
N TYR A 24 -3.93 9.32 -4.80
CA TYR A 24 -2.80 8.62 -5.41
C TYR A 24 -3.21 7.32 -6.10
N ALA A 25 -4.35 6.74 -5.73
CA ALA A 25 -4.89 5.56 -6.40
C ALA A 25 -5.34 5.93 -7.82
N ARG A 26 -4.65 5.43 -8.84
CA ARG A 26 -5.01 5.65 -10.24
C ARG A 26 -6.24 4.84 -10.62
N ALA A 27 -7.10 5.42 -11.44
CA ALA A 27 -8.28 4.74 -11.96
C ALA A 27 -7.84 3.72 -13.03
N GLN A 28 -8.27 2.47 -12.87
CA GLN A 28 -7.89 1.36 -13.74
C GLN A 28 -9.08 0.44 -14.07
N ASN A 29 -9.18 -0.01 -15.31
CA ASN A 29 -10.11 -1.06 -15.72
C ASN A 29 -9.51 -2.45 -15.39
N VAL A 30 -9.52 -2.81 -14.11
CA VAL A 30 -8.84 -4.02 -13.61
C VAL A 30 -9.53 -5.31 -14.06
N PHE A 31 -10.86 -5.32 -14.19
CA PHE A 31 -11.64 -6.54 -14.44
C PHE A 31 -12.06 -6.71 -15.91
N GLY A 32 -11.79 -5.73 -16.78
CA GLY A 32 -12.24 -5.76 -18.17
C GLY A 32 -13.76 -5.61 -18.32
N ASP A 33 -14.45 -5.14 -17.28
CA ASP A 33 -15.91 -4.94 -17.24
C ASP A 33 -16.35 -3.59 -17.85
N GLY A 34 -15.40 -2.80 -18.35
CA GLY A 34 -15.64 -1.47 -18.90
C GLY A 34 -15.83 -0.40 -17.81
N MET A 35 -15.68 -0.76 -16.54
CA MET A 35 -15.71 0.17 -15.42
C MET A 35 -14.29 0.46 -14.92
N TYR A 36 -14.10 1.67 -14.44
CA TYR A 36 -12.85 2.05 -13.79
C TYR A 36 -12.99 1.86 -12.29
N HIS A 37 -12.00 1.24 -11.69
CA HIS A 37 -11.91 0.98 -10.26
C HIS A 37 -10.63 1.62 -9.72
N ARG A 38 -10.59 1.92 -8.43
CA ARG A 38 -9.35 2.31 -7.74
C ARG A 38 -9.02 1.29 -6.67
N VAL A 39 -7.73 1.10 -6.43
CA VAL A 39 -7.23 0.17 -5.41
C VAL A 39 -6.45 0.95 -4.38
N ILE A 40 -6.80 0.76 -3.10
CA ILE A 40 -6.05 1.27 -1.96
C ILE A 40 -5.44 0.07 -1.23
N LEU A 41 -4.14 0.14 -0.96
CA LEU A 41 -3.44 -0.86 -0.16
C LEU A 41 -3.49 -0.46 1.31
N GLU A 42 -4.02 -1.35 2.14
CA GLU A 42 -3.98 -1.22 3.59
C GLU A 42 -2.68 -1.86 4.08
N VAL A 43 -1.94 -1.13 4.91
CA VAL A 43 -0.61 -1.55 5.37
C VAL A 43 -0.51 -1.46 6.89
N LEU A 44 0.19 -2.43 7.47
CA LEU A 44 0.77 -2.32 8.80
C LEU A 44 2.17 -1.72 8.67
N PHE A 45 2.59 -0.92 9.64
CA PHE A 45 3.93 -0.37 9.64
C PHE A 45 4.49 -0.20 11.06
N ASN A 46 5.82 -0.22 11.17
CA ASN A 46 6.50 0.07 12.42
C ASN A 46 6.60 1.60 12.65
N PRO A 47 5.91 2.17 13.66
CA PRO A 47 5.91 3.61 13.90
C PRO A 47 7.29 4.16 14.29
N ARG A 48 8.19 3.33 14.82
CA ARG A 48 9.56 3.73 15.17
C ARG A 48 10.47 3.87 13.95
N ALA A 49 10.05 3.38 12.80
CA ALA A 49 10.80 3.43 11.54
C ALA A 49 10.35 4.57 10.61
N VAL A 50 9.43 5.43 11.05
CA VAL A 50 8.99 6.61 10.28
C VAL A 50 10.18 7.56 10.13
N ARG A 51 10.58 7.83 8.88
CA ARG A 51 11.72 8.71 8.56
C ARG A 51 11.31 10.18 8.47
N CYS A 52 10.13 10.42 7.93
CA CYS A 52 9.62 11.76 7.65
C CYS A 52 8.10 11.77 7.80
N GLU A 53 7.57 12.86 8.35
CA GLU A 53 6.15 13.16 8.38
C GLU A 53 5.91 14.55 7.80
N ARG A 54 4.98 14.64 6.85
CA ARG A 54 4.62 15.90 6.19
C ARG A 54 3.16 16.23 6.48
N GLU A 55 2.96 17.22 7.35
CA GLU A 55 1.62 17.75 7.64
C GLU A 55 0.99 18.41 6.40
N ARG A 56 1.78 19.21 5.66
CA ARG A 56 1.35 19.92 4.43
C ARG A 56 1.22 19.03 3.19
N GLY A 57 0.87 17.76 3.36
CA GLY A 57 0.69 16.77 2.29
C GLY A 57 -0.37 15.72 2.59
N GLY A 58 -1.26 15.99 3.55
CA GLY A 58 -2.26 15.00 3.97
C GLY A 58 -1.70 13.98 4.97
N ASN A 59 -0.78 14.41 5.85
CA ASN A 59 -0.13 13.57 6.86
C ASN A 59 0.53 12.34 6.22
N GLN A 60 1.32 12.60 5.19
CA GLN A 60 2.11 11.56 4.54
C GLN A 60 3.31 11.21 5.40
N ILE A 61 3.56 9.93 5.54
CA ILE A 61 4.74 9.38 6.21
C ILE A 61 5.59 8.63 5.19
N VAL A 62 6.90 8.69 5.37
CA VAL A 62 7.87 7.93 4.56
C VAL A 62 8.50 6.85 5.44
N LEU A 63 8.41 5.62 4.98
CA LEU A 63 8.89 4.42 5.68
C LEU A 63 9.88 3.67 4.79
N PRO A 64 10.89 2.98 5.35
CA PRO A 64 11.64 2.00 4.59
C PRO A 64 10.76 0.79 4.25
N SER A 65 11.04 0.11 3.15
CA SER A 65 10.20 -0.98 2.65
C SER A 65 10.10 -2.18 3.59
N ASP A 66 11.12 -2.44 4.41
CA ASP A 66 11.15 -3.49 5.43
C ASP A 66 10.30 -3.16 6.67
N ALA A 67 9.93 -1.90 6.87
CA ALA A 67 9.07 -1.46 7.96
C ALA A 67 7.58 -1.39 7.58
N VAL A 68 7.20 -1.92 6.42
CA VAL A 68 5.83 -1.93 5.91
C VAL A 68 5.43 -3.34 5.50
N SER A 69 4.23 -3.75 5.89
CA SER A 69 3.65 -5.03 5.50
C SER A 69 2.25 -4.81 4.95
N LEU A 70 1.90 -5.49 3.86
CA LEU A 70 0.56 -5.43 3.28
C LEU A 70 -0.42 -6.18 4.19
N GLN A 71 -1.50 -5.50 4.58
CA GLN A 71 -2.58 -6.04 5.40
C GLN A 71 -3.79 -6.42 4.56
N GLY A 72 -4.13 -5.58 3.59
CA GLY A 72 -5.38 -5.69 2.86
C GLY A 72 -5.36 -4.91 1.56
N VAL A 73 -6.33 -5.22 0.71
CA VAL A 73 -6.56 -4.55 -0.56
C VAL A 73 -8.01 -4.10 -0.60
N ARG A 74 -8.22 -2.80 -0.74
CA ARG A 74 -9.54 -2.19 -0.79
C ARG A 74 -9.83 -1.70 -2.19
N PHE A 75 -10.89 -2.24 -2.79
CA PHE A 75 -11.40 -1.79 -4.07
C PHE A 75 -12.42 -0.67 -3.86
N LEU A 76 -12.28 0.40 -4.63
CA LEU A 76 -13.28 1.45 -4.80
C LEU A 76 -13.95 1.22 -6.16
N PRO A 77 -15.12 0.56 -6.18
CA PRO A 77 -15.76 0.17 -7.42
C PRO A 77 -16.35 1.39 -8.15
N ASN A 78 -16.34 1.35 -9.48
CA ASN A 78 -16.91 2.40 -10.34
C ASN A 78 -16.43 3.81 -9.94
N CYS A 79 -15.12 3.95 -9.79
CA CYS A 79 -14.43 5.17 -9.40
C CYS A 79 -13.66 5.73 -10.60
N PRO A 80 -14.34 6.41 -11.55
CA PRO A 80 -13.74 6.88 -12.78
C PRO A 80 -12.64 7.94 -12.56
N PRO A 81 -11.76 8.15 -13.57
CA PRO A 81 -10.77 9.21 -13.55
C PRO A 81 -11.43 10.60 -13.65
N GLU A 82 -10.89 11.56 -12.89
CA GLU A 82 -11.26 12.97 -12.95
C GLU A 82 -10.56 13.67 -14.14
N LYS A 83 -10.98 14.91 -14.46
CA LYS A 83 -10.42 15.66 -15.59
C LYS A 83 -8.93 15.94 -15.34
N GLY A 84 -8.07 15.44 -16.24
CA GLY A 84 -6.62 15.62 -16.16
C GLY A 84 -5.90 14.50 -15.41
N GLU A 85 -6.61 13.53 -14.84
CA GLU A 85 -5.99 12.33 -14.30
C GLU A 85 -5.62 11.35 -15.41
N GLU A 86 -4.52 10.63 -15.16
CA GLU A 86 -4.10 9.49 -15.97
C GLU A 86 -5.09 8.34 -15.86
N ARG A 87 -5.24 7.58 -16.95
CA ARG A 87 -6.14 6.44 -17.06
C ARG A 87 -5.34 5.20 -17.40
N LEU A 88 -5.59 4.12 -16.67
CA LEU A 88 -5.01 2.83 -16.96
C LEU A 88 -6.09 1.96 -17.63
N ASP A 89 -6.01 1.86 -18.96
CA ASP A 89 -7.05 1.20 -19.78
C ASP A 89 -7.14 -0.32 -19.56
N GLY A 90 -6.16 -0.91 -18.89
CA GLY A 90 -6.17 -2.33 -18.57
C GLY A 90 -5.12 -2.71 -17.53
N TRP A 91 -5.08 -4.01 -17.24
CA TRP A 91 -4.06 -4.64 -16.40
C TRP A 91 -2.93 -5.18 -17.27
N SER A 92 -1.68 -4.94 -16.87
CA SER A 92 -0.51 -5.55 -17.49
C SER A 92 0.02 -6.64 -16.58
N ASP A 93 -0.09 -7.89 -17.04
CA ASP A 93 0.37 -9.06 -16.30
C ASP A 93 1.86 -8.91 -15.94
N GLU A 94 2.67 -8.29 -16.79
CA GLU A 94 4.11 -8.07 -16.57
C GLU A 94 4.42 -7.27 -15.29
N LEU A 95 3.50 -6.42 -14.85
CA LEU A 95 3.64 -5.58 -13.65
C LEU A 95 3.07 -6.23 -12.38
N GLU A 96 2.56 -7.45 -12.47
CA GLU A 96 2.03 -8.17 -11.32
C GLU A 96 3.15 -8.50 -10.32
N ALA A 97 2.92 -8.16 -9.05
CA ALA A 97 3.82 -8.53 -7.98
C ALA A 97 3.69 -10.04 -7.68
N ILE A 98 4.78 -10.78 -7.89
CA ILE A 98 4.84 -12.22 -7.63
C ILE A 98 5.72 -12.43 -6.41
N SER A 99 5.15 -13.05 -5.37
CA SER A 99 5.92 -13.45 -4.20
C SER A 99 7.03 -14.42 -4.60
N PRO A 100 8.25 -14.30 -4.04
CA PRO A 100 9.33 -15.21 -4.33
C PRO A 100 8.93 -16.67 -4.14
N GLY A 101 9.18 -17.52 -5.15
CA GLY A 101 8.84 -18.94 -5.12
C GLY A 101 7.39 -19.27 -5.54
N CYS A 102 6.53 -18.29 -5.75
CA CYS A 102 5.19 -18.51 -6.29
C CYS A 102 5.21 -18.51 -7.82
N PRO A 103 4.52 -19.45 -8.49
CA PRO A 103 4.30 -19.35 -9.92
C PRO A 103 3.43 -18.13 -10.23
N ARG A 104 3.64 -17.53 -11.40
CA ARG A 104 2.74 -16.48 -11.90
C ARG A 104 1.32 -17.05 -11.99
N PRO A 105 0.30 -16.38 -11.43
CA PRO A 105 -1.08 -16.78 -11.63
C PRO A 105 -1.36 -16.87 -13.14
N GLY A 106 -1.96 -17.98 -13.59
CA GLY A 106 -2.44 -18.04 -14.95
C GLY A 106 -3.50 -16.97 -15.15
N ARG A 107 -3.53 -16.34 -16.33
CA ARG A 107 -4.64 -15.45 -16.69
C ARG A 107 -5.93 -16.25 -16.63
N VAL A 108 -6.81 -15.88 -15.71
CA VAL A 108 -8.17 -16.41 -15.73
C VAL A 108 -8.84 -15.70 -16.90
N SER A 109 -8.98 -16.39 -18.04
CA SER A 109 -9.86 -15.89 -19.08
C SER A 109 -11.23 -15.70 -18.43
N PRO A 110 -11.87 -14.53 -18.59
CA PRO A 110 -13.25 -14.39 -18.15
C PRO A 110 -14.01 -15.57 -18.77
N GLU A 111 -14.62 -16.38 -17.91
CA GLU A 111 -15.45 -17.49 -18.37
C GLU A 111 -16.45 -16.88 -19.37
N GLU A 112 -16.51 -17.44 -20.58
CA GLU A 112 -17.45 -16.93 -21.58
C GLU A 112 -18.82 -16.83 -20.91
N PRO A 113 -19.52 -15.69 -21.04
CA PRO A 113 -20.82 -15.54 -20.41
C PRO A 113 -21.67 -16.75 -20.79
N PRO A 114 -22.33 -17.42 -19.83
CA PRO A 114 -23.07 -18.64 -20.11
C PRO A 114 -24.00 -18.38 -21.28
N GLU A 115 -24.00 -19.27 -22.28
CA GLU A 115 -24.85 -19.13 -23.46
C GLU A 115 -26.27 -18.79 -23.01
N ALA A 116 -26.85 -17.76 -23.62
CA ALA A 116 -28.18 -17.26 -23.26
C ALA A 116 -29.20 -18.40 -23.28
N GLY A 117 -29.60 -18.87 -22.08
CA GLY A 117 -30.51 -20.01 -21.92
C GLY A 117 -29.95 -21.15 -21.05
N GLN A 118 -28.69 -21.12 -20.66
CA GLN A 118 -28.14 -22.12 -19.74
C GLN A 118 -28.49 -21.76 -18.29
N PRO A 119 -29.31 -22.56 -17.59
CA PRO A 119 -29.71 -22.26 -16.21
C PRO A 119 -28.48 -22.31 -15.31
N CYS A 120 -28.25 -21.25 -14.52
CA CYS A 120 -27.17 -21.19 -13.53
C CYS A 120 -27.30 -22.39 -12.57
N LYS A 121 -26.49 -23.43 -12.78
CA LYS A 121 -26.35 -24.52 -11.81
C LYS A 121 -25.46 -24.02 -10.68
N VAL A 122 -26.06 -23.37 -9.69
CA VAL A 122 -25.41 -23.10 -8.41
C VAL A 122 -25.32 -24.44 -7.67
N SER A 123 -24.25 -25.19 -7.90
CA SER A 123 -23.95 -26.39 -7.11
C SER A 123 -23.38 -25.96 -5.77
N PHE A 124 -24.23 -25.93 -4.74
CA PHE A 124 -23.76 -25.97 -3.36
C PHE A 124 -23.14 -27.33 -3.12
N HIS A 125 -21.82 -27.36 -2.91
CA HIS A 125 -21.16 -28.50 -2.31
C HIS A 125 -21.16 -28.29 -0.79
N PRO A 126 -22.16 -28.82 -0.03
CA PRO A 126 -22.06 -28.85 1.41
C PRO A 126 -20.82 -29.66 1.76
N LYS A 127 -19.83 -28.98 2.35
CA LYS A 127 -18.62 -29.62 2.87
C LYS A 127 -19.08 -30.55 3.99
N THR A 128 -19.21 -31.84 3.70
CA THR A 128 -19.61 -32.85 4.66
C THR A 128 -18.56 -32.86 5.76
N PRO A 129 -18.88 -32.54 7.03
CA PRO A 129 -17.93 -32.73 8.10
C PRO A 129 -17.60 -34.22 8.18
N GLY A 130 -16.31 -34.53 8.07
CA GLY A 130 -15.80 -35.89 8.12
C GLY A 130 -16.29 -36.61 9.37
N SER A 131 -16.99 -37.72 9.16
CA SER A 131 -17.35 -38.70 10.18
C SER A 131 -16.08 -39.32 10.74
N GLY A 132 -15.57 -38.72 11.82
CA GLY A 132 -14.62 -39.32 12.75
C GLY A 132 -15.30 -39.49 14.09
N ALA A 133 -16.18 -40.49 14.19
CA ALA A 133 -16.83 -40.85 15.45
C ALA A 133 -15.80 -41.49 16.40
N HIS A 134 -15.27 -40.69 17.32
CA HIS A 134 -14.78 -41.19 18.60
C HIS A 134 -15.87 -40.90 19.64
N GLU A 135 -16.52 -41.97 20.09
CA GLU A 135 -17.48 -41.98 21.18
C GLU A 135 -16.74 -41.63 22.49
N LEU A 136 -17.04 -40.46 23.05
CA LEU A 136 -16.58 -40.06 24.39
C LEU A 136 -17.76 -40.20 25.37
N PRO A 137 -17.55 -40.81 26.56
CA PRO A 137 -18.61 -41.01 27.53
C PRO A 137 -19.05 -39.69 28.16
N ALA A 138 -20.37 -39.56 28.30
CA ALA A 138 -21.05 -38.43 28.92
C ALA A 138 -20.61 -38.26 30.39
N MET A 139 -19.87 -37.19 30.67
CA MET A 139 -19.66 -36.68 32.02
C MET A 139 -20.46 -35.39 32.19
N ALA A 140 -21.38 -35.42 33.15
CA ALA A 140 -22.24 -34.32 33.52
C ALA A 140 -21.43 -33.10 34.00
N LEU A 141 -21.67 -31.94 33.38
CA LEU A 141 -21.18 -30.64 33.83
C LEU A 141 -22.24 -29.98 34.73
N PRO A 142 -21.89 -29.50 35.94
CA PRO A 142 -22.77 -28.66 36.73
C PRO A 142 -22.87 -27.25 36.13
N ALA A 143 -24.09 -26.74 36.04
CA ALA A 143 -24.40 -25.39 35.61
C ALA A 143 -23.92 -24.35 36.63
N LEU A 144 -22.89 -23.60 36.27
CA LEU A 144 -22.56 -22.31 36.87
C LEU A 144 -22.39 -21.30 35.73
N LEU A 145 -23.51 -20.67 35.35
CA LEU A 145 -23.49 -19.49 34.49
C LEU A 145 -22.97 -18.30 35.31
N PRO A 146 -21.88 -17.63 34.89
CA PRO A 146 -21.54 -16.33 35.45
C PRO A 146 -22.58 -15.28 35.01
N PRO A 147 -22.82 -14.23 35.82
CA PRO A 147 -23.73 -13.15 35.45
C PRO A 147 -23.24 -12.40 34.20
N PRO A 148 -24.15 -11.82 33.40
CA PRO A 148 -23.78 -11.05 32.21
C PRO A 148 -22.96 -9.84 32.64
N LEU A 149 -21.73 -9.75 32.13
CA LEU A 149 -20.91 -8.55 32.23
C LEU A 149 -21.63 -7.40 31.53
N ALA A 150 -21.83 -6.31 32.25
CA ALA A 150 -22.36 -5.07 31.70
C ALA A 150 -21.50 -4.57 30.52
N PRO A 151 -22.09 -3.94 29.50
CA PRO A 151 -21.35 -3.31 28.42
C PRO A 151 -20.64 -2.06 28.95
N SER A 152 -19.43 -2.24 29.46
CA SER A 152 -18.53 -1.17 29.89
C SER A 152 -17.63 -0.77 28.72
N CYS A 153 -17.96 0.38 28.13
CA CYS A 153 -17.08 1.40 27.54
C CYS A 153 -15.89 0.99 26.66
N SER A 154 -15.96 1.50 25.42
CA SER A 154 -14.88 1.75 24.45
C SER A 154 -14.41 0.57 23.62
N ALA A 155 -15.19 0.25 22.57
CA ALA A 155 -14.74 -0.55 21.43
C ALA A 155 -13.46 0.02 20.77
N GLU A 156 -13.17 1.31 20.95
CA GLU A 156 -11.95 1.97 20.45
C GLU A 156 -10.68 1.48 21.16
N GLY A 157 -10.71 1.26 22.47
CA GLY A 157 -9.53 0.79 23.22
C GLY A 157 -9.13 -0.64 22.86
N ARG A 158 -10.11 -1.50 22.57
CA ARG A 158 -9.87 -2.90 22.20
C ARG A 158 -9.32 -3.04 20.78
N ALA A 159 -9.68 -2.12 19.89
CA ALA A 159 -9.12 -2.06 18.53
C ALA A 159 -7.65 -1.61 18.55
N GLU A 160 -7.31 -0.60 19.36
CA GLU A 160 -5.90 -0.17 19.53
C GLU A 160 -5.05 -1.25 20.20
N GLU A 161 -5.55 -1.95 21.22
CA GLU A 161 -4.81 -3.02 21.89
C GLU A 161 -4.56 -4.22 20.96
N LEU A 162 -5.55 -4.61 20.15
CA LEU A 162 -5.38 -5.64 19.14
C LEU A 162 -4.44 -5.19 18.01
N ALA A 163 -4.51 -3.93 17.59
CA ALA A 163 -3.58 -3.38 16.61
C ALA A 163 -2.14 -3.38 17.14
N ALA A 164 -1.94 -2.99 18.40
CA ALA A 164 -0.64 -3.05 19.07
C ALA A 164 -0.12 -4.49 19.17
N ALA A 165 -0.96 -5.44 19.62
CA ALA A 165 -0.61 -6.85 19.70
C ALA A 165 -0.27 -7.46 18.33
N VAL A 166 -1.02 -7.09 17.27
CA VAL A 166 -0.72 -7.49 15.90
C VAL A 166 0.62 -6.91 15.48
N LEU A 167 0.87 -5.61 15.68
CA LEU A 167 2.13 -4.96 15.32
C LEU A 167 3.35 -5.53 16.07
N GLU A 168 3.16 -5.95 17.33
CA GLU A 168 4.19 -6.63 18.13
C GLU A 168 4.42 -8.08 17.68
N SER A 169 3.40 -8.74 17.13
CA SER A 169 3.52 -10.10 16.58
C SER A 169 4.10 -10.15 15.17
N VAL A 170 4.11 -9.03 14.43
CA VAL A 170 4.77 -8.95 13.12
C VAL A 170 6.28 -9.00 13.35
N ASP A 171 6.91 -10.07 12.86
CA ASP A 171 8.36 -10.13 12.76
C ASP A 171 8.84 -9.18 11.66
N TRP A 172 9.27 -7.99 12.06
CA TRP A 172 9.82 -6.97 11.16
C TRP A 172 11.21 -7.34 10.63
N GLY A 173 11.77 -8.48 11.05
CA GLY A 173 13.15 -8.85 10.78
C GLY A 173 14.12 -8.00 11.60
N SER A 174 15.21 -8.62 12.06
CA SER A 174 16.35 -7.83 12.53
C SER A 174 16.94 -7.08 11.32
N PRO A 175 17.30 -5.78 11.45
CA PRO A 175 17.98 -5.09 10.37
C PRO A 175 19.20 -5.93 10.00
N LEU A 176 19.28 -6.40 8.75
CA LEU A 176 20.47 -7.04 8.23
C LEU A 176 21.63 -6.10 8.54
N ARG A 177 22.45 -6.45 9.54
CA ARG A 177 23.75 -5.82 9.74
C ARG A 177 24.44 -5.94 8.40
N SER A 178 24.62 -4.81 7.73
CA SER A 178 25.52 -4.72 6.61
C SER A 178 26.88 -5.16 7.15
N GLU A 179 27.28 -6.38 6.81
CA GLU A 179 28.65 -6.87 6.98
C GLU A 179 29.53 -5.96 6.12
N GLY A 180 29.95 -4.84 6.71
CA GLY A 180 30.83 -3.84 6.13
C GLY A 180 32.25 -4.38 6.04
N GLY A 181 32.47 -5.31 5.13
CA GLY A 181 33.80 -5.63 4.61
C GLY A 181 34.13 -4.72 3.44
N ARG A 182 35.07 -3.78 3.64
CA ARG A 182 36.30 -3.60 2.82
C ARG A 182 36.93 -2.22 3.06
N ASP A 183 38.18 -2.32 3.52
CA ASP A 183 39.34 -1.49 3.24
C ASP A 183 39.15 -0.30 2.28
N ALA A 184 39.37 0.90 2.81
CA ALA A 184 39.73 2.07 2.03
C ALA A 184 41.26 2.22 2.02
N PRO A 185 41.93 2.26 0.84
CA PRO A 185 43.33 2.62 0.78
C PRO A 185 43.50 4.13 0.98
N ARG A 186 44.53 4.48 1.74
CA ARG A 186 45.06 5.83 1.88
C ARG A 186 45.52 6.34 0.52
N GLY A 187 45.03 7.52 0.12
CA GLY A 187 45.55 8.27 -1.02
C GLY A 187 45.50 9.77 -0.69
N GLY A 188 46.66 10.34 -0.36
CA GLY A 188 46.83 11.78 -0.23
C GLY A 188 47.16 12.43 -1.59
N SER A 189 46.73 13.67 -1.77
CA SER A 189 47.36 14.70 -2.62
C SER A 189 46.58 16.00 -2.39
N ALA A 190 47.07 16.95 -1.59
CA ALA A 190 47.97 18.04 -1.99
C ALA A 190 47.38 19.00 -3.04
N LEU A 191 47.03 20.20 -2.54
CA LEU A 191 47.27 21.54 -3.10
C LEU A 191 47.01 21.79 -4.61
N ARG A 192 46.06 22.70 -4.90
CA ARG A 192 46.38 23.91 -5.68
C ARG A 192 45.35 25.02 -5.52
N GLU A 193 45.85 26.18 -5.10
CA GLU A 193 45.24 27.50 -5.18
C GLU A 193 45.24 28.03 -6.64
N GLY A 194 44.32 28.96 -6.92
CA GLY A 194 44.26 29.76 -8.16
C GLY A 194 42.88 30.41 -8.31
N SER A 195 42.60 31.53 -7.64
CA SER A 195 42.75 32.92 -8.10
C SER A 195 41.78 33.36 -9.22
N SER A 196 40.93 34.35 -8.86
CA SER A 196 40.55 35.58 -9.60
C SER A 196 40.06 35.45 -11.06
N ALA A 197 38.96 36.06 -11.54
CA ALA A 197 38.42 37.41 -11.32
C ALA A 197 36.99 37.52 -11.96
N PRO A 198 36.29 38.67 -11.86
CA PRO A 198 34.86 38.82 -12.17
C PRO A 198 34.58 39.30 -13.60
N HIS A 199 33.34 39.16 -14.06
CA HIS A 199 32.84 39.92 -15.20
C HIS A 199 31.43 40.46 -14.92
N GLU A 200 31.36 41.79 -14.82
CA GLU A 200 30.13 42.58 -14.91
C GLU A 200 29.61 42.64 -16.36
N GLY A 201 28.34 43.00 -16.51
CA GLY A 201 27.76 43.55 -17.74
C GLY A 201 26.36 43.01 -18.01
N GLY A 202 25.31 43.66 -17.48
CA GLY A 202 24.40 44.50 -18.30
C GLY A 202 23.17 43.69 -18.74
N SER A 203 22.01 44.22 -19.09
CA SER A 203 21.45 45.57 -19.12
C SER A 203 19.91 45.41 -19.18
N ALA A 204 19.21 46.51 -19.00
CA ALA A 204 17.77 46.70 -18.88
C ALA A 204 16.88 46.15 -20.01
N GLY A 205 15.60 45.91 -19.69
CA GLY A 205 14.49 45.96 -20.64
C GLY A 205 13.13 45.54 -20.06
N PRO A 206 12.19 46.46 -19.79
CA PRO A 206 10.82 46.14 -19.40
C PRO A 206 9.90 46.05 -20.64
N GLY A 207 9.14 44.95 -20.75
CA GLY A 207 8.09 44.78 -21.76
C GLY A 207 6.72 44.71 -21.11
N ARG A 208 5.98 45.82 -21.18
CA ARG A 208 4.58 45.98 -20.77
C ARG A 208 3.72 46.08 -22.04
N ALA A 209 2.76 45.19 -22.24
CA ALA A 209 1.67 45.32 -23.22
C ALA A 209 0.45 44.58 -22.63
N GLN A 210 -0.51 45.33 -22.10
CA GLN A 210 -1.73 45.83 -22.75
C GLN A 210 -2.88 44.80 -22.75
N GLU A 211 -3.88 45.13 -21.91
CA GLU A 211 -5.26 44.68 -21.99
C GLU A 211 -5.88 45.02 -23.35
N GLY A 212 -6.78 44.17 -23.82
CA GLY A 212 -7.74 44.51 -24.86
C GLY A 212 -8.71 43.36 -25.13
N GLY A 213 -10.01 43.62 -24.94
CA GLY A 213 -11.12 42.82 -25.48
C GLY A 213 -12.07 42.25 -24.46
#